data_AF-A0A9E1MMF7-F1
#
_entry.id   AF-A0A9E1MMF7-F1
#
_cell.length_a   1.000
_cell.length_b   1.000
_cell.length_c   1.000
_cell.angle_alpha   90.00
_cell.angle_beta   90.00
_cell.angle_gamma   90.00
#
_symmetry.space_group_name_H-M   'P 1'
#
loop_
_entity.id
_entity.type
_entity.pdbx_description
1 polymer ?
#
loop_
_entity_poly.entity_id
_entity_poly.type
_entity_poly.pdbx_seq_one_letter_code
_entity_poly.pdbx_strand_id
1 'polypeptide(L)'
;MIEELITSIGVQNLEKKALICHRPLDGTYVYVNEDGSYKVIQNWEKVSFNSKYRGWDYYSQLVSINKPIASKLIQSNNYNTFWCRNIEKLKIQDIDKYFDVLKDTSWHREWVKAHIYELGKEYKGSFIKIFFPDTREEYRRLGLENWLEKSISIPTKCVNKEDKGVPIGYSINIKKPYSTGRTPYLVDKEKGLQIKMVYDILKGNTRRGYPLMYATSKGLYATTVSKGPEIDLPASLCILTKINSRGEIEFKICENIPSFRCRL
;
A
#
# COMPACT_ATOMS: atom_id res chain seq x y z
N MET A 1 4.61 16.08 12.06
CA MET A 1 4.25 15.50 10.75
C MET A 1 3.39 14.24 10.84
N ILE A 2 3.94 13.01 10.99
CA ILE A 2 3.09 11.80 10.89
C ILE A 2 2.04 11.73 12.01
N GLU A 3 2.41 12.04 13.25
CA GLU A 3 1.44 12.15 14.36
C GLU A 3 0.33 13.16 14.07
N GLU A 4 0.70 14.30 13.51
CA GLU A 4 -0.23 15.37 13.17
C GLU A 4 -1.19 14.95 12.04
N LEU A 5 -0.70 14.18 11.06
CA LEU A 5 -1.56 13.54 10.05
C LEU A 5 -2.53 12.54 10.68
N ILE A 6 -2.05 11.70 11.60
CA ILE A 6 -2.89 10.73 12.31
C ILE A 6 -3.98 11.47 13.11
N THR A 7 -3.62 12.50 13.86
CA THR A 7 -4.56 13.33 14.63
C THR A 7 -5.58 14.02 13.71
N SER A 8 -5.10 14.60 12.60
CA SER A 8 -5.95 15.29 11.63
C SER A 8 -6.98 14.35 10.98
N ILE A 9 -6.58 13.13 10.63
CA ILE A 9 -7.47 12.14 10.00
C ILE A 9 -8.38 11.46 11.05
N GLY A 10 -7.86 11.24 12.26
CA GLY A 10 -8.44 10.39 13.29
C GLY A 10 -8.06 8.92 13.07
N VAL A 11 -7.57 8.26 14.12
CA VAL A 11 -7.10 6.85 14.10
C VAL A 11 -8.18 5.92 13.53
N GLN A 12 -9.43 6.09 13.95
CA GLN A 12 -10.59 5.33 13.52
C GLN A 12 -10.93 5.48 12.03
N ASN A 13 -10.46 6.55 11.39
CA ASN A 13 -10.74 6.84 9.98
C ASN A 13 -9.59 6.47 9.04
N LEU A 14 -8.41 6.14 9.55
CA LEU A 14 -7.19 5.92 8.75
C LEU A 14 -7.41 4.88 7.66
N GLU A 15 -7.94 3.71 8.04
CA GLU A 15 -8.15 2.62 7.09
C GLU A 15 -9.16 3.00 6.00
N LYS A 16 -10.30 3.55 6.40
CA LYS A 16 -11.34 4.01 5.47
C LYS A 16 -10.79 5.05 4.49
N LYS A 17 -10.02 6.01 5.00
CA LYS A 17 -9.41 7.06 4.19
C LYS A 17 -8.35 6.48 3.24
N ALA A 18 -7.51 5.57 3.71
CA ALA A 18 -6.51 4.89 2.88
C ALA A 18 -7.16 4.10 1.74
N LEU A 19 -8.24 3.35 2.02
CA LEU A 19 -8.99 2.63 1.00
C LEU A 19 -9.67 3.57 -0.02
N ILE A 20 -10.22 4.71 0.41
CA ILE A 20 -10.81 5.71 -0.49
C ILE A 20 -9.74 6.39 -1.37
N CYS A 21 -8.58 6.67 -0.80
CA CYS A 21 -7.45 7.28 -1.52
C CYS A 21 -6.74 6.28 -2.44
N HIS A 22 -6.89 4.97 -2.22
CA HIS A 22 -6.21 3.93 -2.97
C HIS A 22 -6.46 4.06 -4.48
N ARG A 23 -5.36 4.25 -5.23
CA ARG A 23 -5.34 4.13 -6.69
C ARG A 23 -4.69 2.79 -7.06
N PRO A 24 -5.45 1.85 -7.63
CA PRO A 24 -4.89 0.65 -8.22
C PRO A 24 -3.81 0.98 -9.25
N LEU A 25 -2.79 0.13 -9.34
CA LEU A 25 -1.71 0.28 -10.32
C LEU A 25 -2.15 -0.20 -11.70
N ASP A 26 -1.59 0.37 -12.75
CA ASP A 26 -1.82 -0.14 -14.10
C ASP A 26 -1.34 -1.60 -14.22
N GLY A 27 -2.15 -2.45 -14.84
CA GLY A 27 -1.93 -3.90 -14.88
C GLY A 27 -3.14 -4.67 -15.41
N THR A 28 -2.99 -5.99 -15.50
CA THR A 28 -4.03 -6.94 -15.91
C THR A 28 -4.61 -7.59 -14.66
N TYR A 29 -5.87 -7.29 -14.38
CA TYR A 29 -6.60 -7.83 -13.24
C TYR A 29 -7.39 -9.05 -13.67
N VAL A 30 -7.14 -10.18 -13.04
CA VAL A 30 -7.77 -11.47 -13.33
C VAL A 30 -8.62 -11.85 -12.12
N TYR A 31 -9.94 -11.85 -12.28
CA TYR A 31 -10.89 -12.22 -11.23
C TYR A 31 -11.40 -13.62 -11.51
N VAL A 32 -11.03 -14.58 -10.66
CA VAL A 32 -11.40 -15.98 -10.79
C VAL A 32 -12.72 -16.22 -10.06
N ASN A 33 -13.58 -17.05 -10.65
CA ASN A 33 -14.84 -17.50 -10.10
C ASN A 33 -14.65 -18.84 -9.37
N GLU A 34 -15.67 -19.27 -8.61
CA GLU A 34 -15.65 -20.53 -7.86
C GLU A 34 -15.47 -21.77 -8.75
N ASP A 35 -15.93 -21.71 -10.00
CA ASP A 35 -15.78 -22.79 -10.99
C ASP A 35 -14.42 -22.79 -11.71
N GLY A 36 -13.53 -21.87 -11.33
CA GLY A 36 -12.21 -21.70 -11.95
C GLY A 36 -12.21 -20.90 -13.26
N SER A 37 -13.38 -20.51 -13.79
CA SER A 37 -13.46 -19.54 -14.89
C SER A 37 -13.00 -18.17 -14.42
N TYR A 38 -12.63 -17.27 -15.35
CA TYR A 38 -12.12 -15.95 -14.95
C TYR A 38 -12.51 -14.82 -15.90
N LYS A 39 -12.46 -13.61 -15.36
CA LYS A 39 -12.67 -12.36 -16.09
C LYS A 39 -11.41 -11.49 -16.02
N VAL A 40 -11.03 -10.90 -17.14
CA VAL A 40 -9.92 -9.96 -17.23
C VAL A 40 -10.40 -8.50 -17.29
N ILE A 41 -9.73 -7.62 -16.55
CA ILE A 41 -9.92 -6.16 -16.57
C ILE A 41 -8.55 -5.49 -16.64
N GLN A 42 -8.29 -4.68 -17.68
CA GLN A 42 -7.04 -3.90 -17.82
C GLN A 42 -7.21 -2.41 -17.52
N ASN A 43 -8.41 -1.98 -17.12
CA ASN A 43 -8.71 -0.60 -16.77
C ASN A 43 -8.76 -0.44 -15.23
N TRP A 44 -7.77 0.26 -14.69
CA TRP A 44 -7.64 0.50 -13.24
C TRP A 44 -8.78 1.36 -12.68
N GLU A 45 -9.41 2.24 -13.48
CA GLU A 45 -10.54 3.07 -13.06
C GLU A 45 -11.77 2.21 -12.81
N LYS A 46 -12.02 1.19 -13.65
CA LYS A 46 -13.09 0.20 -13.42
C LYS A 46 -12.87 -0.57 -12.12
N VAL A 47 -11.62 -0.95 -11.84
CA VAL A 47 -11.23 -1.58 -10.57
C VAL A 47 -11.43 -0.62 -9.39
N SER A 48 -11.03 0.64 -9.53
CA SER A 48 -11.16 1.66 -8.50
C SER A 48 -12.61 2.03 -8.20
N PHE A 49 -13.48 2.08 -9.21
CA PHE A 49 -14.90 2.37 -9.08
C PHE A 49 -15.65 1.27 -8.33
N ASN A 50 -15.31 0.00 -8.59
CA ASN A 50 -15.90 -1.14 -7.90
C ASN A 50 -15.31 -1.26 -6.48
N SER A 51 -16.15 -1.02 -5.46
CA SER A 51 -15.71 -1.02 -4.06
C SER A 51 -15.17 -2.38 -3.57
N LYS A 52 -15.69 -3.50 -4.12
CA LYS A 52 -15.19 -4.85 -3.84
C LYS A 52 -13.79 -5.01 -4.42
N TYR A 53 -13.60 -4.72 -5.70
CA TYR A 53 -12.32 -4.87 -6.39
C TYR A 53 -11.24 -3.91 -5.88
N ARG A 54 -11.61 -2.66 -5.57
CA ARG A 54 -10.70 -1.70 -4.92
C ARG A 54 -10.27 -2.20 -3.55
N GLY A 55 -11.19 -2.80 -2.77
CA GLY A 55 -10.89 -3.41 -1.48
C GLY A 55 -9.90 -4.56 -1.64
N TRP A 56 -10.21 -5.51 -2.52
CA TRP A 56 -9.32 -6.63 -2.83
C TRP A 56 -7.92 -6.16 -3.25
N ASP A 57 -7.82 -5.21 -4.18
CA ASP A 57 -6.53 -4.67 -4.59
C ASP A 57 -5.80 -3.99 -3.43
N TYR A 58 -6.49 -3.16 -2.64
CA TYR A 58 -5.88 -2.44 -1.53
C TYR A 58 -5.29 -3.39 -0.49
N TYR A 59 -6.09 -4.35 0.00
CA TYR A 59 -5.71 -5.25 1.09
C TYR A 59 -4.68 -6.32 0.70
N SER A 60 -4.55 -6.59 -0.59
CA SER A 60 -3.58 -7.54 -1.15
C SER A 60 -2.15 -7.01 -1.28
N GLN A 61 -1.93 -5.70 -1.09
CA GLN A 61 -0.61 -5.08 -1.26
C GLN A 61 0.39 -5.54 -0.20
N LEU A 62 1.65 -5.72 -0.58
CA LEU A 62 2.74 -5.79 0.40
C LEU A 62 2.90 -4.46 1.16
N VAL A 63 3.33 -4.53 2.42
CA VAL A 63 3.79 -3.33 3.17
C VAL A 63 4.99 -2.68 2.48
N SER A 64 5.91 -3.50 1.96
CA SER A 64 7.07 -3.07 1.17
C SER A 64 7.55 -4.22 0.29
N ILE A 65 8.13 -3.90 -0.86
CA ILE A 65 8.77 -4.88 -1.75
C ILE A 65 9.92 -5.65 -1.08
N ASN A 66 10.48 -5.10 0.00
CA ASN A 66 11.51 -5.76 0.80
C ASN A 66 10.96 -6.72 1.85
N LYS A 67 9.64 -6.82 1.98
CA LYS A 67 8.95 -7.77 2.87
C LYS A 67 7.97 -8.67 2.11
N PRO A 68 8.40 -9.34 1.03
CA PRO A 68 7.54 -10.31 0.35
C PRO A 68 7.15 -11.45 1.30
N ILE A 69 6.14 -12.24 0.92
CA ILE A 69 5.82 -13.50 1.60
C ILE A 69 6.97 -14.49 1.43
N ALA A 70 7.39 -14.73 0.18
CA ALA A 70 8.40 -15.72 -0.15
C ALA A 70 9.42 -15.21 -1.19
N SER A 71 8.93 -14.71 -2.33
CA SER A 71 9.76 -14.25 -3.46
C SER A 71 9.47 -12.78 -3.76
N LYS A 72 10.50 -11.98 -4.08
CA LYS A 72 10.32 -10.57 -4.50
C LYS A 72 9.59 -10.44 -5.85
N LEU A 73 9.49 -11.52 -6.62
CA LEU A 73 8.72 -11.58 -7.85
C LEU A 73 7.21 -11.55 -7.58
N ILE A 74 6.77 -12.03 -6.42
CA ILE A 74 5.37 -12.13 -6.03
C ILE A 74 5.05 -10.96 -5.08
N GLN A 75 4.12 -10.09 -5.51
CA GLN A 75 3.86 -8.79 -4.89
C GLN A 75 2.52 -8.71 -4.15
N SER A 76 1.89 -9.86 -3.89
CA SER A 76 0.67 -10.02 -3.08
C SER A 76 1.01 -10.52 -1.67
N ASN A 77 0.10 -10.33 -0.72
CA ASN A 77 0.35 -10.61 0.71
C ASN A 77 -0.51 -11.71 1.34
N ASN A 78 -1.39 -12.38 0.59
CA ASN A 78 -2.33 -13.38 1.11
C ASN A 78 -2.69 -14.44 0.07
N TYR A 79 -3.26 -15.56 0.49
CA TYR A 79 -3.52 -16.71 -0.40
C TYR A 79 -4.68 -16.52 -1.36
N ASN A 80 -5.54 -15.51 -1.15
CA ASN A 80 -6.62 -15.19 -2.07
C ASN A 80 -6.14 -14.39 -3.29
N THR A 81 -4.83 -14.13 -3.41
CA THR A 81 -4.33 -13.32 -4.51
C THR A 81 -2.90 -13.64 -4.93
N PHE A 82 -2.60 -13.46 -6.22
CA PHE A 82 -1.28 -13.71 -6.76
C PHE A 82 -0.88 -12.61 -7.75
N TRP A 83 0.17 -11.85 -7.42
CA TRP A 83 0.59 -10.69 -8.22
C TRP A 83 2.00 -10.85 -8.75
N CYS A 84 2.23 -10.74 -10.05
CA CYS A 84 3.56 -10.84 -10.66
C CYS A 84 3.71 -9.94 -11.90
N ARG A 85 4.88 -9.27 -12.05
CA ARG A 85 5.23 -8.47 -13.25
C ARG A 85 6.14 -9.21 -14.22
N ASN A 86 7.18 -9.85 -13.68
CA ASN A 86 8.26 -10.46 -14.47
C ASN A 86 8.04 -11.99 -14.52
N ILE A 87 6.94 -12.40 -15.15
CA ILE A 87 6.50 -13.81 -15.20
C ILE A 87 7.56 -14.69 -15.87
N GLU A 88 8.34 -14.15 -16.80
CA GLU A 88 9.44 -14.85 -17.46
C GLU A 88 10.55 -15.31 -16.49
N LYS A 89 10.64 -14.70 -15.30
CA LYS A 89 11.58 -15.07 -14.24
C LYS A 89 10.95 -15.93 -13.16
N LEU A 90 9.62 -16.07 -13.15
CA LEU A 90 8.87 -16.79 -12.12
C LEU A 90 9.05 -18.30 -12.32
N LYS A 91 9.50 -18.99 -11.28
CA LYS A 91 9.57 -20.46 -11.27
C LYS A 91 8.40 -21.05 -10.51
N ILE A 92 8.02 -22.28 -10.85
CA ILE A 92 6.99 -23.03 -10.11
C ILE A 92 7.32 -23.11 -8.61
N GLN A 93 8.60 -23.29 -8.25
CA GLN A 93 9.02 -23.33 -6.84
C GLN A 93 8.80 -21.99 -6.11
N ASP A 94 8.81 -20.85 -6.80
CA ASP A 94 8.46 -19.56 -6.18
C ASP A 94 6.96 -19.53 -5.81
N ILE A 95 6.11 -20.13 -6.65
CA ILE A 95 4.66 -20.24 -6.45
C ILE A 95 4.37 -21.19 -5.29
N ASP A 96 4.98 -22.38 -5.28
CA ASP A 96 4.82 -23.34 -4.18
C ASP A 96 5.20 -22.73 -2.85
N LYS A 97 6.40 -22.15 -2.76
CA LYS A 97 6.89 -21.51 -1.53
C LYS A 97 5.97 -20.38 -1.06
N TYR A 98 5.37 -19.64 -1.99
CA TYR A 98 4.42 -18.57 -1.65
C TYR A 98 3.19 -19.11 -0.92
N PHE A 99 2.56 -20.13 -1.48
CA PHE A 99 1.36 -20.75 -0.90
C PHE A 99 1.69 -21.61 0.33
N ASP A 100 2.87 -22.23 0.41
CA ASP A 100 3.33 -22.97 1.59
C ASP A 100 3.48 -22.06 2.82
N VAL A 101 4.11 -20.89 2.66
CA VAL A 101 4.28 -19.92 3.76
C VAL A 101 2.93 -19.39 4.25
N LEU A 102 1.96 -19.23 3.34
CA LEU A 102 0.60 -18.82 3.66
C LEU A 102 -0.26 -19.96 4.20
N LYS A 103 0.27 -21.19 4.24
CA LYS A 103 -0.43 -22.41 4.66
C LYS A 103 -1.74 -22.61 3.92
N ASP A 104 -1.76 -22.24 2.65
CA ASP A 104 -2.94 -22.38 1.80
C ASP A 104 -3.14 -23.84 1.40
N THR A 105 -4.36 -24.32 1.62
CA THR A 105 -4.82 -25.68 1.26
C THR A 105 -5.87 -25.66 0.15
N SER A 106 -6.16 -24.49 -0.40
CA SER A 106 -7.13 -24.31 -1.48
C SER A 106 -6.57 -24.75 -2.84
N TRP A 107 -7.44 -24.69 -3.85
CA TRP A 107 -7.10 -24.95 -5.25
C TRP A 107 -6.36 -23.79 -5.94
N HIS A 108 -6.20 -22.64 -5.26
CA HIS A 108 -5.61 -21.42 -5.83
C HIS A 108 -4.20 -21.66 -6.37
N ARG A 109 -3.37 -22.39 -5.61
CA ARG A 109 -2.00 -22.74 -6.01
C ARG A 109 -1.95 -23.41 -7.38
N GLU A 110 -2.74 -24.46 -7.55
CA GLU A 110 -2.74 -25.26 -8.79
C GLU A 110 -3.34 -24.46 -9.94
N TRP A 111 -4.35 -23.63 -9.68
CA TRP A 111 -4.88 -22.72 -10.68
C TRP A 111 -3.84 -21.70 -11.13
N VAL A 112 -3.08 -21.08 -10.22
CA VAL A 112 -2.00 -20.15 -10.60
C VAL A 112 -0.97 -20.87 -11.47
N LYS A 113 -0.51 -22.06 -11.08
CA LYS A 113 0.47 -22.82 -11.87
C LYS A 113 -0.03 -23.13 -13.28
N ALA A 114 -1.30 -23.49 -13.42
CA ALA A 114 -1.91 -23.81 -14.70
C ALA A 114 -2.05 -22.59 -15.63
N HIS A 115 -2.28 -21.39 -15.11
CA HIS A 115 -2.67 -20.23 -15.94
C HIS A 115 -1.62 -19.11 -16.02
N ILE A 116 -0.73 -18.95 -15.03
CA ILE A 116 0.11 -17.74 -14.91
C ILE A 116 1.01 -17.51 -16.12
N TYR A 117 1.56 -18.57 -16.71
CA TYR A 117 2.46 -18.45 -17.86
C TYR A 117 1.72 -18.10 -19.15
N GLU A 118 0.49 -18.59 -19.33
CA GLU A 118 -0.35 -18.24 -20.47
C GLU A 118 -0.80 -16.79 -20.37
N LEU A 119 -1.31 -16.39 -19.21
CA LEU A 119 -1.63 -14.99 -18.91
C LEU A 119 -0.41 -14.06 -19.11
N GLY A 120 0.78 -14.51 -18.70
CA GLY A 120 2.03 -13.76 -18.90
C GLY A 120 2.45 -13.63 -20.37
N LYS A 121 2.10 -14.59 -21.22
CA LYS A 121 2.32 -14.53 -22.68
C LYS A 121 1.31 -13.59 -23.34
N GLU A 122 0.03 -13.74 -23.02
CA GLU A 122 -1.06 -12.95 -23.59
C GLU A 122 -0.92 -11.46 -23.21
N TYR A 123 -0.58 -11.19 -21.96
CA TYR A 123 -0.46 -9.84 -21.40
C TYR A 123 1.00 -9.49 -21.11
N LYS A 124 1.89 -9.74 -22.07
CA LYS A 124 3.34 -9.58 -21.93
C LYS A 124 3.74 -8.19 -21.39
N GLY A 125 4.57 -8.18 -20.35
CA GLY A 125 5.07 -6.95 -19.70
C GLY A 125 4.06 -6.27 -18.76
N SER A 126 2.82 -6.77 -18.69
CA SER A 126 1.82 -6.27 -17.75
C SER A 126 2.07 -6.74 -16.32
N PHE A 127 1.58 -5.99 -15.35
CA PHE A 127 1.47 -6.45 -13.98
C PHE A 127 0.23 -7.33 -13.83
N ILE A 128 0.40 -8.65 -13.80
CA ILE A 128 -0.70 -9.59 -13.64
C ILE A 128 -1.07 -9.67 -12.16
N LYS A 129 -2.36 -9.47 -11.87
CA LYS A 129 -2.93 -9.53 -10.52
C LYS A 129 -4.14 -10.46 -10.52
N ILE A 130 -3.97 -11.65 -9.96
CA ILE A 130 -5.01 -12.67 -9.84
C ILE A 130 -5.70 -12.51 -8.49
N PHE A 131 -7.03 -12.58 -8.49
CA PHE A 131 -7.89 -12.49 -7.33
C PHE A 131 -8.85 -13.67 -7.32
N PHE A 132 -8.80 -14.45 -6.26
CA PHE A 132 -9.67 -15.60 -6.03
C PHE A 132 -10.97 -15.19 -5.34
N PRO A 133 -12.05 -15.97 -5.52
CA PRO A 133 -13.36 -15.64 -4.99
C PRO A 133 -13.35 -15.65 -3.45
N ASP A 134 -13.82 -14.55 -2.86
CA ASP A 134 -14.04 -14.44 -1.42
C ASP A 134 -14.96 -13.21 -1.12
N THR A 135 -15.06 -12.85 0.15
CA THR A 135 -15.63 -11.60 0.63
C THR A 135 -14.59 -10.49 0.65
N ARG A 136 -15.03 -9.23 0.75
CA ARG A 136 -14.08 -8.11 0.93
C ARG A 136 -13.50 -8.12 2.34
N GLU A 137 -14.31 -8.58 3.29
CA GLU A 137 -14.01 -8.66 4.72
C GLU A 137 -12.88 -9.65 4.99
N GLU A 138 -12.83 -10.76 4.26
CA GLU A 138 -11.74 -11.73 4.38
C GLU A 138 -10.43 -11.20 3.81
N TYR A 139 -10.46 -10.57 2.63
CA TYR A 139 -9.29 -9.85 2.11
C TYR A 139 -8.79 -8.80 3.10
N ARG A 140 -9.71 -8.05 3.73
CA ARG A 140 -9.37 -7.09 4.78
C ARG A 140 -8.69 -7.77 5.96
N ARG A 141 -9.25 -8.87 6.47
CA ARG A 141 -8.70 -9.62 7.61
C ARG A 141 -7.28 -10.07 7.32
N LEU A 142 -7.07 -10.78 6.21
CA LEU A 142 -5.76 -11.27 5.77
C LEU A 142 -4.75 -10.14 5.54
N GLY A 143 -5.19 -9.07 4.88
CA GLY A 143 -4.34 -7.91 4.61
C GLY A 143 -3.90 -7.20 5.88
N LEU A 144 -4.81 -6.95 6.82
CA LEU A 144 -4.50 -6.31 8.10
C LEU A 144 -3.60 -7.16 8.98
N GLU A 145 -3.83 -8.48 9.06
CA GLU A 145 -2.99 -9.42 9.79
C GLU A 145 -1.54 -9.38 9.26
N ASN A 146 -1.38 -9.45 7.93
CA ASN A 146 -0.08 -9.34 7.29
C ASN A 146 0.60 -7.99 7.55
N TRP A 147 -0.16 -6.89 7.42
CA TRP A 147 0.39 -5.55 7.59
C TRP A 147 0.76 -5.26 9.04
N LEU A 148 -0.03 -5.70 10.01
CA LEU A 148 0.26 -5.53 11.43
C LEU A 148 1.63 -6.16 11.75
N GLU A 149 1.84 -7.40 11.32
CA GLU A 149 3.10 -8.12 11.52
C GLU A 149 4.29 -7.45 10.79
N LYS A 150 4.06 -6.97 9.56
CA LYS A 150 5.15 -6.50 8.70
C LYS A 150 5.38 -4.99 8.74
N SER A 151 4.54 -4.20 9.39
CA SER A 151 4.61 -2.73 9.39
C SER A 151 5.81 -2.14 10.13
N ILE A 152 6.49 -2.91 10.97
CA ILE A 152 7.70 -2.50 11.69
C ILE A 152 8.89 -3.39 11.34
N SER A 153 10.11 -2.84 11.30
CA SER A 153 11.34 -3.60 11.14
C SER A 153 12.17 -3.50 12.42
N ILE A 154 12.46 -4.62 13.06
CA ILE A 154 13.28 -4.68 14.28
C ILE A 154 14.75 -4.66 13.87
N PRO A 155 15.54 -3.62 14.19
CA PRO A 155 16.96 -3.61 13.89
C PRO A 155 17.69 -4.68 14.71
N THR A 156 18.67 -5.35 14.12
CA THR A 156 19.46 -6.42 14.77
C THR A 156 20.19 -5.98 16.05
N LYS A 157 20.36 -4.67 16.27
CA LYS A 157 20.98 -4.10 17.48
C LYS A 157 19.98 -3.69 18.57
N CYS A 158 18.68 -3.83 18.32
CA CYS A 158 17.59 -3.41 19.22
C CYS A 158 16.83 -4.60 19.82
N VAL A 159 17.45 -5.78 19.85
CA VAL A 159 16.84 -7.07 20.27
C VAL A 159 16.22 -7.00 21.67
N ASN A 160 16.65 -6.08 22.53
CA ASN A 160 16.17 -5.93 23.91
C ASN A 160 14.84 -5.14 24.05
N LYS A 161 14.12 -4.86 22.96
CA LYS A 161 12.78 -4.27 22.99
C LYS A 161 11.83 -5.18 22.22
N GLU A 162 11.45 -6.27 22.87
CA GLU A 162 10.33 -7.11 22.43
C GLU A 162 9.17 -6.16 22.07
N ASP A 163 8.63 -6.34 20.87
CA ASP A 163 7.48 -5.60 20.33
C ASP A 163 7.67 -4.16 19.82
N LYS A 164 8.90 -3.61 19.75
CA LYS A 164 9.12 -2.30 19.10
C LYS A 164 10.08 -2.36 17.91
N GLY A 165 9.75 -1.63 16.84
CA GLY A 165 10.54 -1.58 15.63
C GLY A 165 10.45 -0.25 14.89
N VAL A 166 11.24 -0.10 13.83
CA VAL A 166 11.23 1.08 12.96
C VAL A 166 10.05 0.96 11.99
N PRO A 167 9.16 1.95 11.90
CA PRO A 167 7.99 1.86 11.03
C PRO A 167 8.37 1.87 9.53
N ILE A 168 7.66 1.08 8.74
CA ILE A 168 7.83 1.02 7.28
C ILE A 168 7.05 2.15 6.61
N GLY A 169 7.61 2.68 5.52
CA GLY A 169 7.18 3.92 4.87
C GLY A 169 8.10 5.08 5.22
N TYR A 170 8.82 4.97 6.33
CA TYR A 170 9.96 5.83 6.64
C TYR A 170 11.15 5.41 5.76
N SER A 171 11.49 6.21 4.77
CA SER A 171 12.62 5.98 3.85
C SER A 171 13.97 6.19 4.56
N ILE A 172 14.26 5.36 5.56
CA ILE A 172 15.59 5.26 6.16
C ILE A 172 16.20 3.94 5.70
N ASN A 173 17.38 4.03 5.12
CA ASN A 173 18.22 2.86 4.95
C ASN A 173 18.62 2.35 6.35
N ILE A 174 18.02 1.24 6.78
CA ILE A 174 18.28 0.63 8.11
C ILE A 174 19.77 0.33 8.33
N LYS A 175 20.54 0.09 7.25
CA LYS A 175 22.00 -0.13 7.31
C LYS A 175 22.81 1.17 7.43
N LYS A 176 22.22 2.32 7.12
CA LYS A 176 22.83 3.65 7.21
C LYS A 176 21.84 4.65 7.83
N PRO A 177 21.37 4.41 9.07
CA PRO A 177 20.28 5.20 9.66
C PRO A 177 20.64 6.70 9.76
N TYR A 178 21.92 7.01 9.91
CA TYR A 178 22.43 8.37 10.07
C TYR A 178 22.65 9.14 8.75
N SER A 179 22.60 8.48 7.58
CA SER A 179 22.90 9.15 6.30
C SER A 179 21.79 10.08 5.81
N THR A 180 20.66 10.15 6.52
CA THR A 180 19.51 11.02 6.18
C THR A 180 19.32 12.16 7.18
N GLY A 181 20.18 12.29 8.19
CA GLY A 181 20.01 13.27 9.28
C GLY A 181 18.77 13.02 10.16
N ARG A 182 18.13 11.87 10.02
CA ARG A 182 16.91 11.50 10.73
C ARG A 182 17.16 10.36 11.70
N THR A 183 16.87 10.57 12.98
CA THR A 183 16.95 9.51 14.00
C THR A 183 15.79 8.53 13.80
N PRO A 184 16.06 7.22 13.65
CA PRO A 184 15.01 6.20 13.69
C PRO A 184 14.27 6.28 15.04
N TYR A 185 12.94 6.29 15.00
CA TYR A 185 12.12 6.14 16.20
C TYR A 185 11.47 4.75 16.19
N LEU A 186 11.20 4.23 17.38
CA LEU A 186 10.64 2.91 17.58
C LEU A 186 9.16 3.01 17.95
N VAL A 187 8.34 2.16 17.34
CA VAL A 187 6.91 2.06 17.56
C VAL A 187 6.48 0.60 17.68
N ASP A 188 5.32 0.37 18.30
CA ASP A 188 4.66 -0.94 18.28
C ASP A 188 4.02 -1.24 16.92
N LYS A 189 3.44 -2.44 16.77
CA LYS A 189 2.85 -2.92 15.51
C LYS A 189 1.61 -2.10 15.13
N GLU A 190 0.78 -1.76 16.10
CA GLU A 190 -0.44 -0.97 15.92
C GLU A 190 -0.11 0.40 15.34
N LYS A 191 0.87 1.08 15.93
CA LYS A 191 1.34 2.37 15.46
C LYS A 191 2.06 2.24 14.12
N GLY A 192 2.82 1.17 13.91
CA GLY A 192 3.40 0.84 12.59
C GLY A 192 2.34 0.75 11.49
N LEU A 193 1.23 0.06 11.77
CA LEU A 193 0.10 -0.07 10.86
C LEU A 193 -0.58 1.29 10.57
N GLN A 194 -0.78 2.12 11.60
CA GLN A 194 -1.31 3.48 11.43
C GLN A 194 -0.41 4.31 10.51
N ILE A 195 0.92 4.25 10.72
CA ILE A 195 1.90 4.98 9.91
C ILE A 195 1.85 4.49 8.45
N LYS A 196 1.76 3.17 8.22
CA LYS A 196 1.59 2.60 6.88
C LYS A 196 0.34 3.17 6.19
N MET A 197 -0.79 3.22 6.88
CA MET A 197 -2.04 3.77 6.32
C MET A 197 -1.90 5.25 5.97
N VAL A 198 -1.18 6.04 6.77
CA VAL A 198 -0.86 7.44 6.43
C VAL A 198 -0.07 7.49 5.11
N TYR A 199 0.98 6.68 4.97
CA TYR A 199 1.76 6.65 3.72
C TYR A 199 0.93 6.21 2.51
N ASP A 200 -0.02 5.29 2.69
CA ASP A 200 -0.94 4.90 1.62
C ASP A 200 -1.88 6.03 1.21
N ILE A 201 -2.38 6.82 2.18
CA ILE A 201 -3.18 8.01 1.90
C ILE A 201 -2.37 9.02 1.08
N LEU A 202 -1.14 9.33 1.51
CA LEU A 202 -0.24 10.24 0.79
C LEU A 202 0.05 9.73 -0.63
N LYS A 203 0.34 8.43 -0.77
CA LYS A 203 0.63 7.78 -2.05
C LYS A 203 -0.59 7.77 -2.97
N GLY A 204 -1.76 7.44 -2.43
CA GLY A 204 -3.03 7.45 -3.14
C GLY A 204 -3.36 8.83 -3.70
N ASN A 205 -3.31 9.87 -2.87
CA ASN A 205 -3.55 11.25 -3.29
C ASN A 205 -2.56 11.70 -4.36
N THR A 206 -1.25 11.44 -4.17
CA THR A 206 -0.21 11.79 -5.14
C THR A 206 -0.45 11.11 -6.49
N ARG A 207 -0.77 9.81 -6.51
CA ARG A 207 -1.05 9.07 -7.76
C ARG A 207 -2.32 9.55 -8.47
N ARG A 208 -3.27 10.13 -7.73
CA ARG A 208 -4.51 10.70 -8.26
C ARG A 208 -4.35 12.13 -8.76
N GLY A 209 -3.14 12.70 -8.69
CA GLY A 209 -2.88 14.08 -9.13
C GLY A 209 -3.08 15.14 -8.05
N TYR A 210 -3.22 14.74 -6.77
CA TYR A 210 -3.38 15.66 -5.63
C TYR A 210 -2.16 15.60 -4.68
N PRO A 211 -0.97 16.04 -5.13
CA PRO A 211 0.27 15.91 -4.35
C PRO A 211 0.41 16.93 -3.22
N LEU A 212 -0.38 18.01 -3.22
CA LEU A 212 -0.35 19.05 -2.21
C LEU A 212 -1.46 18.78 -1.19
N MET A 213 -1.12 18.70 0.09
CA MET A 213 -2.02 18.34 1.16
C MET A 213 -1.87 19.26 2.38
N TYR A 214 -2.98 19.50 3.06
CA TYR A 214 -3.05 20.30 4.29
C TYR A 214 -3.67 19.46 5.38
N ALA A 215 -2.88 19.13 6.41
CA ALA A 215 -3.38 18.47 7.61
C ALA A 215 -3.81 19.55 8.60
N THR A 216 -5.11 19.57 8.91
CA THR A 216 -5.73 20.57 9.78
C THR A 216 -6.37 19.90 11.00
N SER A 217 -6.79 20.69 11.98
CA SER A 217 -7.64 20.21 13.08
C SER A 217 -8.99 19.65 12.62
N LYS A 218 -9.43 19.96 11.39
CA LYS A 218 -10.71 19.51 10.82
C LYS A 218 -10.59 18.32 9.87
N GLY A 219 -9.36 17.91 9.53
CA GLY A 219 -9.14 16.87 8.54
C GLY A 219 -7.97 17.14 7.58
N LEU A 220 -7.74 16.15 6.72
CA LEU A 220 -6.78 16.21 5.62
C LEU A 220 -7.47 16.66 4.33
N TYR A 221 -6.98 17.75 3.76
CA TYR A 221 -7.39 18.29 2.46
C TYR A 221 -6.29 18.04 1.42
N ALA A 222 -6.66 17.58 0.23
CA ALA A 222 -5.72 17.29 -0.86
C ALA A 222 -6.11 18.11 -2.10
N THR A 223 -5.12 18.69 -2.79
CA THR A 223 -5.31 19.58 -3.95
C THR A 223 -4.13 19.48 -4.92
N THR A 224 -4.23 20.16 -6.06
CA THR A 224 -3.14 20.33 -7.02
C THR A 224 -2.26 21.52 -6.61
N VAL A 225 -1.01 21.52 -7.07
CA VAL A 225 -0.08 22.65 -6.82
C VAL A 225 -0.59 23.94 -7.48
N SER A 226 -1.28 23.83 -8.62
CA SER A 226 -1.77 24.98 -9.39
C SER A 226 -2.96 25.68 -8.75
N LYS A 227 -3.85 24.95 -8.07
CA LYS A 227 -5.06 25.51 -7.49
C LYS A 227 -4.86 25.99 -6.06
N GLY A 228 -3.99 25.31 -5.29
CA GLY A 228 -3.93 25.52 -3.85
C GLY A 228 -5.26 25.17 -3.16
N PRO A 229 -5.45 25.60 -1.91
CA PRO A 229 -6.68 25.35 -1.17
C PRO A 229 -7.76 26.38 -1.55
N GLU A 230 -8.88 25.90 -2.10
CA GLU A 230 -10.07 26.70 -2.43
C GLU A 230 -10.98 26.93 -1.20
N ILE A 231 -10.46 26.77 0.01
CA ILE A 231 -11.19 26.86 1.28
C ILE A 231 -10.36 27.63 2.31
N ASP A 232 -11.05 28.22 3.30
CA ASP A 232 -10.40 28.72 4.50
C ASP A 232 -9.70 27.57 5.24
N LEU A 233 -8.40 27.73 5.47
CA LEU A 233 -7.60 26.78 6.22
C LEU A 233 -7.25 27.35 7.60
N PRO A 234 -7.53 26.64 8.70
CA PRO A 234 -6.90 26.95 9.97
C PRO A 234 -5.38 26.72 9.87
N ALA A 235 -4.65 27.05 10.94
CA ALA A 235 -3.24 26.66 11.06
C ALA A 235 -3.10 25.16 10.75
N SER A 236 -2.15 24.83 9.88
CA SER A 236 -2.08 23.50 9.28
C SER A 236 -0.66 23.11 8.90
N LEU A 237 -0.43 21.80 8.78
CA LEU A 237 0.77 21.26 8.21
C LEU A 237 0.58 21.13 6.69
N CYS A 238 1.33 21.93 5.94
CA CYS A 238 1.41 21.88 4.49
C CYS A 238 2.42 20.79 4.06
N ILE A 239 1.98 19.88 3.20
CA ILE A 239 2.76 18.74 2.74
C ILE A 239 2.69 18.68 1.22
N LEU A 240 3.84 18.72 0.57
CA LEU A 240 3.96 18.42 -0.86
C LEU A 240 4.71 17.10 -1.04
N THR A 241 4.07 16.13 -1.68
CA THR A 241 4.65 14.82 -1.94
C THR A 241 4.93 14.55 -3.42
N LYS A 242 5.97 13.76 -3.67
CA LYS A 242 6.25 13.13 -4.96
C LYS A 242 6.41 11.62 -4.77
N ILE A 243 6.22 10.83 -5.83
CA ILE A 243 6.59 9.42 -5.84
C ILE A 243 7.91 9.25 -6.58
N ASN A 244 8.87 8.58 -5.97
CA ASN A 244 10.17 8.31 -6.58
C ASN A 244 10.12 7.11 -7.55
N SER A 245 11.24 6.83 -8.23
CA SER A 245 11.34 5.71 -9.19
C SER A 245 11.10 4.33 -8.56
N ARG A 246 11.19 4.22 -7.23
CA ARG A 246 10.91 2.98 -6.47
C ARG A 246 9.46 2.89 -6.00
N GLY A 247 8.62 3.88 -6.31
CA GLY A 247 7.23 3.90 -5.88
C GLY A 247 7.02 4.33 -4.42
N GLU A 248 8.01 4.97 -3.81
CA GLU A 248 8.00 5.47 -2.42
C GLU A 248 7.69 6.97 -2.37
N ILE A 249 7.14 7.43 -1.25
CA ILE A 249 6.84 8.85 -1.02
C ILE A 249 8.13 9.61 -0.72
N GLU A 250 8.31 10.73 -1.42
CA GLU A 250 9.28 11.77 -1.10
C GLU A 250 8.54 13.04 -0.68
N PHE A 251 8.94 13.61 0.46
CA PHE A 251 8.46 14.91 0.90
C PHE A 251 9.30 16.01 0.25
N LYS A 252 8.65 16.94 -0.45
CA LYS A 252 9.26 18.14 -1.02
C LYS A 252 9.05 19.35 -0.14
N ILE A 253 7.88 19.44 0.49
CA ILE A 253 7.54 20.45 1.51
C ILE A 253 6.90 19.71 2.69
N CYS A 254 7.23 20.16 3.90
CA CYS A 254 6.60 19.71 5.14
C CYS A 254 6.78 20.81 6.18
N GLU A 255 5.84 21.76 6.21
CA GLU A 255 5.97 22.98 6.99
C GLU A 255 4.65 23.35 7.65
N ASN A 256 4.73 23.92 8.86
CA ASN A 256 3.56 24.49 9.51
C ASN A 256 3.27 25.86 8.88
N ILE A 257 2.03 26.05 8.45
CA ILE A 257 1.55 27.33 7.92
C ILE A 257 0.52 27.94 8.86
N PRO A 258 0.50 29.27 9.02
CA PRO A 258 -0.51 29.96 9.79
C PRO A 258 -1.89 29.82 9.14
N SER A 259 -2.94 30.22 9.84
CA SER A 259 -4.29 30.24 9.27
C SER A 259 -4.33 31.09 8.00
N PHE A 260 -4.93 30.52 6.96
CA PHE A 260 -5.14 31.17 5.67
C PHE A 260 -6.64 31.36 5.46
N ARG A 261 -7.06 32.60 5.17
CA ARG A 261 -8.42 32.87 4.70
C ARG A 261 -8.38 33.07 3.20
N CYS A 262 -9.15 32.26 2.48
CA CYS A 262 -9.37 32.44 1.06
C CYS A 262 -10.33 33.63 0.90
N ARG A 263 -9.78 34.85 0.80
CA ARG A 263 -10.58 36.04 0.48
C ARG A 263 -10.87 36.01 -1.02
N LEU A 264 -11.93 35.30 -1.40
CA LEU A 264 -12.64 35.58 -2.65
C LEU A 264 -13.59 36.76 -2.43
#